data_AF-A0A1G2NFF1-F1
#
_entry.id   AF-A0A1G2NFF1-F1
#
_cell.length_a   1.000
_cell.length_b   1.000
_cell.length_c   1.000
_cell.angle_alpha   90.00
_cell.angle_beta   90.00
_cell.angle_gamma   90.00
#
_symmetry.space_group_name_H-M   'P 1'
#
loop_
_entity.id
_entity.type
_entity.pdbx_description
1 polymer ?
#
loop_
_entity_poly.entity_id
_entity_poly.type
_entity_poly.pdbx_seq_one_letter_code
_entity_poly.pdbx_strand_id
1 'polypeptide(L)'
;MKKILYWLTEIFKKRKPSDTEEDFFRPILFQFPNLLKDSVSSEVDINNWGKDYLSKNKSVEKYIYDTCEALQICGISYTKYKKELGAYSDNELNQKTGKVVGKNFEIEARLALRRTLELFVESWHFKEITVDKEKVFRHFFLIKNLKAFYSRKSNVEEFCDFILDFDTKAILEIRAELDAISVGNVFYLASGKDFKKDTDVKDLSKSFFKLLKEAMPKMPDGQREMVGGSYQLYAETSEVVHGYSGGLTFNLKNYHQEIDGLYARVAVLSSSILEHLAIIGDNYISNKDIKEAINGLKTVDFPQNYLFNMGDKVLVLKQIKAEIVEVSTSKYGCKKYKVKYENKQKDWSWSFEREWFLLKELSKLSDI
;
A
#
# COMPACT_ATOMS: atom_id res chain seq x y z
N MET A 1 21.19 23.51 2.35
CA MET A 1 20.21 23.76 1.26
C MET A 1 20.69 23.27 -0.11
N LYS A 2 21.73 23.80 -0.78
CA LYS A 2 22.30 23.16 -2.01
C LYS A 2 22.83 21.72 -1.84
N LYS A 3 23.18 21.33 -0.60
CA LYS A 3 23.72 20.01 -0.27
C LYS A 3 22.71 18.86 -0.41
N ILE A 4 21.42 19.06 -0.14
CA ILE A 4 20.41 17.98 -0.22
C ILE A 4 20.12 17.66 -1.68
N LEU A 5 19.87 18.68 -2.51
CA LEU A 5 19.65 18.52 -3.94
C LEU A 5 20.86 17.88 -4.63
N TYR A 6 22.08 18.34 -4.31
CA TYR A 6 23.33 17.77 -4.83
C TYR A 6 23.52 16.30 -4.40
N TRP A 7 23.26 15.99 -3.13
CA TRP A 7 23.37 14.64 -2.58
C TRP A 7 22.34 13.68 -3.20
N LEU A 8 21.08 14.11 -3.36
CA LEU A 8 20.03 13.35 -4.05
C LEU A 8 20.41 13.09 -5.52
N THR A 9 20.92 14.10 -6.23
CA THR A 9 21.37 13.90 -7.62
C THR A 9 22.59 13.00 -7.77
N GLU A 10 23.48 12.92 -6.78
CA GLU A 10 24.65 12.04 -6.79
C GLU A 10 24.29 10.58 -6.49
N ILE A 11 23.36 10.32 -5.55
CA ILE A 11 22.83 8.97 -5.25
C ILE A 11 22.23 8.34 -6.52
N PHE A 12 21.50 9.11 -7.30
CA PHE A 12 20.84 8.56 -8.49
C PHE A 12 21.76 8.49 -9.73
N LYS A 13 22.93 9.14 -9.74
CA LYS A 13 23.86 9.20 -10.88
C LYS A 13 24.94 8.12 -10.92
N LYS A 14 25.30 7.49 -9.79
CA LYS A 14 26.29 6.40 -9.75
C LYS A 14 25.60 5.10 -9.39
N ARG A 15 25.47 4.15 -10.32
CA ARG A 15 24.78 2.89 -10.02
C ARG A 15 25.64 1.67 -10.36
N LYS A 16 26.07 0.96 -9.32
CA LYS A 16 26.26 -0.50 -9.35
C LYS A 16 24.98 -1.16 -8.83
N PRO A 17 24.61 -2.37 -9.31
CA PRO A 17 23.32 -3.01 -8.99
C PRO A 17 23.12 -3.43 -7.52
N SER A 18 24.18 -3.47 -6.70
CA SER A 18 24.13 -3.95 -5.31
C SER A 18 23.83 -2.86 -4.27
N ASP A 19 24.05 -1.58 -4.59
CA ASP A 19 23.86 -0.45 -3.64
C ASP A 19 22.47 0.21 -3.79
N THR A 20 21.66 -0.23 -4.75
CA THR A 20 20.46 0.50 -5.23
C THR A 20 19.22 0.41 -4.35
N GLU A 21 19.11 -0.56 -3.44
CA GLU A 21 17.86 -0.78 -2.69
C GLU A 21 17.73 0.15 -1.49
N GLU A 22 18.76 0.24 -0.64
CA GLU A 22 18.69 1.06 0.59
C GLU A 22 18.62 2.57 0.27
N ASP A 23 19.32 2.99 -0.77
CA ASP A 23 19.30 4.35 -1.30
C ASP A 23 17.96 4.75 -1.94
N PHE A 24 17.19 3.77 -2.44
CA PHE A 24 15.86 4.00 -3.00
C PHE A 24 14.77 4.03 -1.92
N PHE A 25 14.80 3.07 -0.98
CA PHE A 25 13.77 2.93 0.05
C PHE A 25 13.84 4.01 1.12
N ARG A 26 15.05 4.39 1.53
CA ARG A 26 15.26 5.29 2.67
C ARG A 26 14.65 6.68 2.47
N PRO A 27 14.83 7.35 1.31
CA PRO A 27 14.20 8.64 1.09
C PRO A 27 12.67 8.56 1.13
N ILE A 28 12.09 7.53 0.50
CA ILE A 28 10.65 7.39 0.30
C ILE A 28 9.93 6.99 1.59
N LEU A 29 10.46 6.03 2.36
CA LEU A 29 9.76 5.48 3.52
C LEU A 29 10.08 6.20 4.83
N PHE A 30 11.16 7.00 4.87
CA PHE A 30 11.59 7.68 6.10
C PHE A 30 11.79 9.18 5.92
N GLN A 31 12.63 9.59 4.96
CA GLN A 31 13.07 10.98 4.88
C GLN A 31 11.93 11.91 4.47
N PHE A 32 11.28 11.68 3.33
CA PHE A 32 10.21 12.55 2.85
C PHE A 32 8.97 12.52 3.77
N PRO A 33 8.53 11.35 4.30
CA PRO A 33 7.48 11.33 5.32
C PRO A 33 7.82 12.18 6.56
N ASN A 34 9.04 12.08 7.10
CA ASN A 34 9.44 12.89 8.26
C ASN A 34 9.41 14.38 7.94
N LEU A 35 9.95 14.78 6.80
CA LEU A 35 10.01 16.19 6.48
C LEU A 35 8.61 16.78 6.21
N LEU A 36 7.70 16.04 5.57
CA LEU A 36 6.30 16.47 5.43
C LEU A 36 5.60 16.56 6.80
N LYS A 37 5.85 15.58 7.68
CA LYS A 37 5.36 15.56 9.06
C LYS A 37 5.80 16.81 9.84
N ASP A 38 7.08 17.16 9.77
CA ASP A 38 7.62 18.36 10.42
C ASP A 38 6.98 19.64 9.87
N SER A 39 6.63 19.64 8.59
CA SER A 39 6.03 20.80 7.91
C SER A 39 4.57 21.06 8.30
N VAL A 40 3.87 20.06 8.83
CA VAL A 40 2.50 20.21 9.37
C VAL A 40 2.49 20.35 10.90
N SER A 41 3.65 20.21 11.56
CA SER A 41 3.77 20.07 13.01
C SER A 41 4.12 21.36 13.76
N SER A 42 4.30 22.51 13.10
CA SER A 42 4.97 23.65 13.76
C SER A 42 4.20 24.34 14.90
N GLU A 43 2.91 24.05 15.15
CA GLU A 43 2.14 24.65 16.27
C GLU A 43 0.99 23.76 16.84
N VAL A 44 1.06 22.42 16.75
CA VAL A 44 -0.13 21.58 17.01
C VAL A 44 0.14 20.42 17.97
N ASP A 45 -0.64 20.35 19.05
CA ASP A 45 -0.73 19.16 19.89
C ASP A 45 -1.58 18.08 19.21
N ILE A 46 -0.93 17.29 18.35
CA ILE A 46 -1.51 16.17 17.60
C ILE A 46 -2.21 15.16 18.53
N ASN A 47 -1.81 15.08 19.82
CA ASN A 47 -2.46 14.20 20.80
C ASN A 47 -3.89 14.65 21.15
N ASN A 48 -4.25 15.91 20.90
CA ASN A 48 -5.61 16.41 21.09
C ASN A 48 -6.55 16.04 19.93
N TRP A 49 -6.02 15.81 18.73
CA TRP A 49 -6.83 15.41 17.57
C TRP A 49 -7.32 13.95 17.62
N GLY A 50 -6.62 13.09 18.36
CA GLY A 50 -7.12 11.75 18.67
C GLY A 50 -8.28 11.75 19.67
N LYS A 51 -8.49 12.85 20.40
CA LYS A 51 -9.48 12.97 21.48
C LYS A 51 -10.70 13.82 21.08
N ASP A 52 -10.54 14.77 20.18
CA ASP A 52 -11.62 15.65 19.72
C ASP A 52 -12.13 15.26 18.33
N TYR A 53 -13.03 14.27 18.29
CA TYR A 53 -13.67 13.76 17.07
C TYR A 53 -14.60 14.79 16.40
N LEU A 54 -14.88 15.92 17.03
CA LEU A 54 -15.67 17.02 16.47
C LEU A 54 -14.83 18.23 16.05
N SER A 55 -13.52 18.20 16.30
CA SER A 55 -12.59 19.29 15.99
C SER A 55 -12.83 19.80 14.57
N LYS A 56 -13.14 21.10 14.47
CA LYS A 56 -13.63 21.71 13.23
C LYS A 56 -12.53 22.08 12.24
N ASN A 57 -11.26 21.86 12.60
CA ASN A 57 -10.11 22.43 11.92
C ASN A 57 -8.94 21.44 11.81
N LYS A 58 -8.15 21.59 10.74
CA LYS A 58 -6.85 20.92 10.49
C LYS A 58 -6.93 19.43 10.15
N SER A 59 -8.07 18.98 9.64
CA SER A 59 -8.32 17.63 9.13
C SER A 59 -7.44 17.27 7.95
N VAL A 60 -7.15 18.23 7.05
CA VAL A 60 -6.19 18.02 5.95
C VAL A 60 -4.79 17.71 6.52
N GLU A 61 -4.31 18.53 7.44
CA GLU A 61 -3.00 18.36 8.10
C GLU A 61 -2.93 17.05 8.88
N LYS A 62 -4.01 16.70 9.60
CA LYS A 62 -4.15 15.40 10.28
C LYS A 62 -4.02 14.23 9.30
N TYR A 63 -4.70 14.30 8.17
CA TYR A 63 -4.63 13.24 7.16
C TYR A 63 -3.20 13.04 6.65
N ILE A 64 -2.50 14.14 6.37
CA ILE A 64 -1.10 14.11 5.92
C ILE A 64 -0.22 13.48 7.00
N TYR A 65 -0.39 13.89 8.26
CA TYR A 65 0.34 13.35 9.41
C TYR A 65 0.12 11.84 9.56
N ASP A 66 -1.14 11.40 9.68
CA ASP A 66 -1.51 10.00 9.89
C ASP A 66 -1.03 9.13 8.71
N THR A 67 -1.03 9.67 7.49
CA THR A 67 -0.53 8.97 6.30
C THR A 67 1.00 8.85 6.33
N CYS A 68 1.71 9.92 6.66
CA CYS A 68 3.18 9.88 6.79
C CYS A 68 3.62 8.89 7.87
N GLU A 69 2.92 8.84 9.00
CA GLU A 69 3.18 7.86 10.06
C GLU A 69 2.98 6.42 9.57
N ALA A 70 1.90 6.16 8.83
CA ALA A 70 1.66 4.83 8.25
C ALA A 70 2.77 4.40 7.27
N LEU A 71 3.31 5.33 6.46
CA LEU A 71 4.44 5.04 5.57
C LEU A 71 5.73 4.74 6.35
N GLN A 72 5.98 5.47 7.44
CA GLN A 72 7.14 5.23 8.32
C GLN A 72 7.07 3.86 8.99
N ILE A 73 5.89 3.43 9.44
CA ILE A 73 5.70 2.08 10.00
C ILE A 73 6.10 1.01 8.97
N CYS A 74 5.74 1.19 7.70
CA CYS A 74 6.18 0.29 6.63
C CYS A 74 7.71 0.29 6.46
N GLY A 75 8.35 1.46 6.54
CA GLY A 75 9.81 1.57 6.54
C GLY A 75 10.48 0.84 7.71
N ILE A 76 9.95 1.01 8.93
CA ILE A 76 10.43 0.33 10.14
C ILE A 76 10.34 -1.19 9.95
N SER A 77 9.22 -1.68 9.43
CA SER A 77 9.01 -3.09 9.11
C SER A 77 10.04 -3.61 8.11
N TYR A 78 10.34 -2.85 7.04
CA TYR A 78 11.41 -3.20 6.09
C TYR A 78 12.79 -3.27 6.75
N THR A 79 13.10 -2.32 7.64
CA THR A 79 14.38 -2.29 8.35
C THR A 79 14.52 -3.48 9.31
N LYS A 80 13.43 -3.83 9.98
CA LYS A 80 13.36 -5.02 10.83
C LYS A 80 13.62 -6.27 10.00
N TYR A 81 12.96 -6.41 8.85
CA TYR A 81 13.23 -7.50 7.91
C TYR A 81 14.71 -7.58 7.51
N LYS A 82 15.33 -6.46 7.10
CA LYS A 82 16.75 -6.46 6.67
C LYS A 82 17.70 -6.87 7.80
N LYS A 83 17.41 -6.48 9.04
CA LYS A 83 18.24 -6.80 10.21
C LYS A 83 18.02 -8.23 10.71
N GLU A 84 16.78 -8.67 10.77
CA GLU A 84 16.39 -9.93 11.42
C GLU A 84 16.29 -11.09 10.42
N LEU A 85 15.55 -10.92 9.32
CA LEU A 85 15.40 -11.98 8.33
C LEU A 85 16.64 -12.13 7.44
N GLY A 86 17.32 -11.01 7.14
CA GLY A 86 18.55 -11.00 6.34
C GLY A 86 19.71 -11.83 6.91
N ALA A 87 19.63 -12.23 8.19
CA ALA A 87 20.62 -13.09 8.83
C ALA A 87 20.45 -14.60 8.49
N TYR A 88 19.29 -14.99 7.96
CA TYR A 88 18.98 -16.38 7.61
C TYR A 88 19.11 -16.60 6.11
N SER A 89 19.54 -17.80 5.71
CA SER A 89 19.46 -18.20 4.31
C SER A 89 18.05 -18.62 3.93
N ASP A 90 17.69 -18.50 2.64
CA ASP A 90 16.43 -19.03 2.09
C ASP A 90 16.17 -20.48 2.50
N ASN A 91 17.22 -21.32 2.59
CA ASN A 91 17.07 -22.73 2.94
C ASN A 91 16.69 -22.92 4.42
N GLU A 92 17.29 -22.14 5.32
CA GLU A 92 16.93 -22.14 6.75
C GLU A 92 15.49 -21.66 6.95
N LEU A 93 15.07 -20.64 6.20
CA LEU A 93 13.70 -20.12 6.22
C LEU A 93 12.68 -21.10 5.64
N ASN A 94 13.12 -22.14 4.93
CA ASN A 94 12.24 -23.19 4.43
C ASN A 94 12.09 -24.40 5.37
N GLN A 95 12.77 -24.40 6.53
CA GLN A 95 12.83 -25.56 7.41
C GLN A 95 12.50 -25.22 8.87
N LYS A 96 11.91 -26.18 9.58
CA LYS A 96 11.68 -26.15 11.04
C LYS A 96 11.14 -24.80 11.55
N THR A 97 11.87 -24.15 12.46
CA THR A 97 11.55 -22.87 13.09
C THR A 97 11.76 -21.69 12.15
N GLY A 98 12.71 -21.76 11.20
CA GLY A 98 12.93 -20.73 10.18
C GLY A 98 11.71 -20.52 9.29
N LYS A 99 10.92 -21.57 9.04
CA LYS A 99 9.63 -21.47 8.34
C LYS A 99 8.60 -20.60 9.04
N VAL A 100 8.56 -20.64 10.37
CA VAL A 100 7.65 -19.79 11.15
C VAL A 100 8.10 -18.34 11.08
N VAL A 101 9.41 -18.10 11.22
CA VAL A 101 10.01 -16.76 11.12
C VAL A 101 9.75 -16.16 9.74
N GLY A 102 10.10 -16.87 8.66
CA GLY A 102 9.88 -16.41 7.28
C GLY A 102 8.41 -16.10 6.99
N LYS A 103 7.49 -16.95 7.45
CA LYS A 103 6.05 -16.73 7.29
C LYS A 103 5.56 -15.46 7.99
N ASN A 104 6.06 -15.17 9.19
CA ASN A 104 5.64 -13.97 9.92
C ASN A 104 6.07 -12.69 9.18
N PHE A 105 7.30 -12.64 8.67
CA PHE A 105 7.77 -11.50 7.88
C PHE A 105 7.04 -11.35 6.55
N GLU A 106 6.68 -12.46 5.90
CA GLU A 106 5.85 -12.44 4.71
C GLU A 106 4.47 -11.83 4.98
N ILE A 107 3.81 -12.26 6.06
CA ILE A 107 2.52 -11.69 6.48
C ILE A 107 2.68 -10.20 6.77
N GLU A 108 3.72 -9.80 7.50
CA GLU A 108 4.00 -8.40 7.82
C GLU A 108 4.18 -7.55 6.54
N ALA A 109 4.99 -8.02 5.58
CA ALA A 109 5.22 -7.33 4.31
C ALA A 109 3.96 -7.24 3.44
N ARG A 110 3.15 -8.31 3.41
CA ARG A 110 1.85 -8.31 2.69
C ARG A 110 0.84 -7.38 3.33
N LEU A 111 0.78 -7.31 4.66
CA LEU A 111 -0.06 -6.36 5.39
C LEU A 111 0.39 -4.92 5.16
N ALA A 112 1.70 -4.66 5.12
CA ALA A 112 2.26 -3.36 4.74
C ALA A 112 1.82 -2.98 3.32
N LEU A 113 2.02 -3.87 2.34
CA LEU A 113 1.57 -3.65 0.96
C LEU A 113 0.08 -3.37 0.86
N ARG A 114 -0.74 -4.15 1.57
CA ARG A 114 -2.18 -3.92 1.66
C ARG A 114 -2.50 -2.52 2.16
N ARG A 115 -1.90 -2.12 3.29
CA ARG A 115 -2.15 -0.81 3.90
C ARG A 115 -1.72 0.33 2.97
N THR A 116 -0.55 0.20 2.33
CA THR A 116 -0.06 1.18 1.36
C THR A 116 -0.96 1.26 0.12
N LEU A 117 -1.49 0.14 -0.36
CA LEU A 117 -2.41 0.13 -1.49
C LEU A 117 -3.74 0.82 -1.16
N GLU A 118 -4.30 0.57 0.03
CA GLU A 118 -5.50 1.26 0.53
C GLU A 118 -5.26 2.78 0.60
N LEU A 119 -4.14 3.21 1.18
CA LEU A 119 -3.74 4.62 1.26
C LEU A 119 -3.49 5.26 -0.11
N PHE A 120 -2.91 4.51 -1.05
CA PHE A 120 -2.71 4.99 -2.42
C PHE A 120 -4.04 5.29 -3.11
N VAL A 121 -5.00 4.36 -3.04
CA VAL A 121 -6.33 4.58 -3.64
C VAL A 121 -7.05 5.73 -2.95
N GLU A 122 -7.01 5.78 -1.62
CA GLU A 122 -7.64 6.84 -0.83
C GLU A 122 -7.06 8.23 -1.14
N SER A 123 -5.73 8.37 -1.10
CA SER A 123 -5.04 9.62 -1.44
C SER A 123 -5.26 10.02 -2.90
N TRP A 124 -5.42 9.06 -3.81
CA TRP A 124 -5.77 9.32 -5.21
C TRP A 124 -7.14 10.00 -5.31
N HIS A 125 -8.14 9.57 -4.55
CA HIS A 125 -9.45 10.24 -4.55
C HIS A 125 -9.37 11.62 -3.90
N PHE A 126 -8.62 11.75 -2.81
CA PHE A 126 -8.52 13.02 -2.09
C PHE A 126 -7.78 14.11 -2.88
N LYS A 127 -6.78 13.77 -3.69
CA LYS A 127 -6.09 14.78 -4.51
C LYS A 127 -6.98 15.41 -5.57
N GLU A 128 -8.05 14.73 -5.99
CA GLU A 128 -9.01 15.24 -6.98
C GLU A 128 -9.99 16.26 -6.39
N ILE A 129 -9.99 16.43 -5.06
CA ILE A 129 -10.88 17.36 -4.37
C ILE A 129 -10.30 18.77 -4.44
N THR A 130 -10.98 19.65 -5.16
CA THR A 130 -10.55 21.04 -5.38
C THR A 130 -11.32 22.07 -4.55
N VAL A 131 -12.47 21.71 -3.99
CA VAL A 131 -13.37 22.61 -3.24
C VAL A 131 -13.68 22.02 -1.87
N ASP A 132 -13.77 22.86 -0.84
CA ASP A 132 -14.15 22.50 0.53
C ASP A 132 -13.33 21.35 1.15
N LYS A 133 -12.05 21.21 0.79
CA LYS A 133 -11.16 20.11 1.23
C LYS A 133 -11.30 19.81 2.72
N GLU A 134 -11.10 20.81 3.56
CA GLU A 134 -11.16 20.68 5.02
C GLU A 134 -12.48 20.07 5.52
N LYS A 135 -13.61 20.51 4.95
CA LYS A 135 -14.94 19.98 5.28
C LYS A 135 -15.09 18.52 4.87
N VAL A 136 -14.53 18.16 3.71
CA VAL A 136 -14.53 16.78 3.22
C VAL A 136 -13.67 15.86 4.09
N PHE A 137 -12.46 16.28 4.45
CA PHE A 137 -11.59 15.53 5.37
C PHE A 137 -12.24 15.39 6.75
N ARG A 138 -12.87 16.45 7.27
CA ARG A 138 -13.64 16.37 8.52
C ARG A 138 -14.74 15.31 8.44
N HIS A 139 -15.52 15.31 7.36
CA HIS A 139 -16.57 14.32 7.14
C HIS A 139 -16.00 12.89 7.04
N PHE A 140 -14.86 12.72 6.36
CA PHE A 140 -14.14 11.44 6.32
C PHE A 140 -13.80 10.91 7.72
N PHE A 141 -13.21 11.74 8.58
CA PHE A 141 -12.86 11.34 9.95
C PHE A 141 -14.09 11.04 10.79
N LEU A 142 -15.17 11.82 10.67
CA LEU A 142 -16.43 11.56 11.36
C LEU A 142 -17.01 10.18 10.99
N ILE A 143 -17.07 9.84 9.69
CA ILE A 143 -17.52 8.52 9.24
C ILE A 143 -16.60 7.41 9.73
N LYS A 144 -15.28 7.60 9.64
CA LYS A 144 -14.30 6.59 10.09
C LYS A 144 -14.45 6.32 11.59
N ASN A 145 -14.60 7.36 12.40
CA ASN A 145 -14.84 7.25 13.83
C ASN A 145 -16.16 6.55 14.11
N LEU A 146 -17.24 6.94 13.42
CA LEU A 146 -18.55 6.31 13.57
C LEU A 146 -18.51 4.81 13.26
N LYS A 147 -17.86 4.41 12.16
CA LYS A 147 -17.64 2.99 11.83
C LYS A 147 -16.87 2.25 12.93
N ALA A 148 -15.80 2.84 13.45
CA ALA A 148 -15.04 2.26 14.55
C ALA A 148 -15.85 2.14 15.85
N PHE A 149 -16.75 3.08 16.16
CA PHE A 149 -17.68 2.98 17.28
C PHE A 149 -18.64 1.81 17.11
N TYR A 150 -19.26 1.64 15.94
CA TYR A 150 -20.17 0.51 15.71
C TYR A 150 -19.48 -0.85 15.80
N SER A 151 -18.29 -0.99 15.23
CA SER A 151 -17.51 -2.23 15.35
C SER A 151 -17.16 -2.53 16.82
N ARG A 152 -16.75 -1.52 17.58
CA ARG A 152 -16.49 -1.69 19.02
C ARG A 152 -17.74 -2.07 19.78
N LYS A 153 -18.86 -1.39 19.56
CA LYS A 153 -20.14 -1.69 20.23
C LYS A 153 -20.57 -3.13 19.97
N SER A 154 -20.50 -3.61 18.72
CA SER A 154 -20.82 -4.99 18.36
C SER A 154 -19.93 -6.00 19.11
N ASN A 155 -18.62 -5.73 19.20
CA ASN A 155 -17.70 -6.60 19.93
C ASN A 155 -17.92 -6.51 21.45
N VAL A 156 -18.21 -5.33 21.99
CA VAL A 156 -18.53 -5.14 23.41
C VAL A 156 -19.80 -5.91 23.74
N GLU A 157 -20.87 -5.81 22.95
CA GLU A 157 -22.09 -6.63 23.14
C GLU A 157 -21.81 -8.15 23.09
N GLU A 158 -20.83 -8.57 22.30
CA GLU A 158 -20.41 -9.99 22.20
C GLU A 158 -19.57 -10.45 23.41
N PHE A 159 -18.76 -9.56 23.99
CA PHE A 159 -17.75 -9.92 25.00
C PHE A 159 -17.95 -9.26 26.38
N CYS A 160 -18.93 -8.38 26.56
CA CYS A 160 -19.18 -7.57 27.76
C CYS A 160 -20.68 -7.24 27.92
N ASP A 161 -21.22 -7.38 29.13
CA ASP A 161 -22.66 -7.23 29.40
C ASP A 161 -23.18 -5.78 29.55
N PHE A 162 -22.36 -4.75 29.28
CA PHE A 162 -22.75 -3.36 29.52
C PHE A 162 -22.53 -2.46 28.29
N ILE A 163 -23.57 -1.70 27.94
CA ILE A 163 -23.49 -0.62 26.96
C ILE A 163 -22.78 0.56 27.63
N LEU A 164 -21.71 1.06 27.01
CA LEU A 164 -21.03 2.26 27.48
C LEU A 164 -21.86 3.50 27.13
N ASP A 165 -22.55 4.11 28.11
CA ASP A 165 -23.41 5.29 27.91
C ASP A 165 -22.68 6.48 27.25
N PHE A 166 -21.37 6.61 27.49
CA PHE A 166 -20.53 7.61 26.86
C PHE A 166 -20.52 7.50 25.32
N ASP A 167 -20.56 6.27 24.78
CA ASP A 167 -20.50 6.04 23.33
C ASP A 167 -21.79 6.48 22.62
N THR A 168 -22.95 6.38 23.29
CA THR A 168 -24.24 6.78 22.72
C THR A 168 -24.30 8.28 22.47
N LYS A 169 -23.82 9.10 23.42
CA LYS A 169 -23.79 10.56 23.27
C LYS A 169 -22.84 10.98 22.14
N ALA A 170 -21.65 10.40 22.07
CA ALA A 170 -20.68 10.68 21.01
C ALA A 170 -21.21 10.31 19.62
N ILE A 171 -21.90 9.17 19.50
CA ILE A 171 -22.58 8.76 18.25
C ILE A 171 -23.62 9.78 17.82
N LEU A 172 -24.44 10.28 18.74
CA LEU A 172 -25.47 11.28 18.44
C LEU A 172 -24.87 12.61 17.97
N GLU A 173 -23.79 13.06 18.61
CA GLU A 173 -23.08 14.29 18.21
C GLU A 173 -22.45 14.16 16.82
N ILE A 174 -21.80 13.03 16.52
CA ILE A 174 -21.25 12.76 15.19
C ILE A 174 -22.35 12.73 14.13
N ARG A 175 -23.49 12.07 14.40
CA ARG A 175 -24.64 12.01 13.48
C ARG A 175 -25.21 13.40 13.20
N ALA A 176 -25.39 14.22 14.24
CA ALA A 176 -25.89 15.58 14.07
C ALA A 176 -24.97 16.45 13.18
N GLU A 177 -23.64 16.31 13.34
CA GLU A 177 -22.68 17.03 12.49
C GLU A 177 -22.63 16.46 11.06
N LEU A 178 -22.83 15.15 10.87
CA LEU A 178 -22.96 14.54 9.54
C LEU A 178 -24.23 15.03 8.81
N ASP A 179 -25.37 15.12 9.50
CA ASP A 179 -26.64 15.63 8.94
C ASP A 179 -26.53 17.09 8.49
N ALA A 180 -25.73 17.90 9.20
CA ALA A 180 -25.47 19.29 8.86
C ALA A 180 -24.56 19.45 7.62
N ILE A 181 -23.81 18.40 7.25
CA ILE A 181 -22.84 18.41 6.15
C ILE A 181 -23.47 17.65 4.97
N SER A 182 -24.19 18.38 4.10
CA SER A 182 -24.76 17.84 2.85
C SER A 182 -23.68 17.40 1.85
N VAL A 183 -23.01 16.28 2.12
CA VAL A 183 -21.95 15.72 1.27
C VAL A 183 -22.36 14.30 0.93
N GLY A 184 -23.04 14.13 -0.21
CA GLY A 184 -23.55 12.87 -0.75
C GLY A 184 -22.53 11.71 -0.81
N ASN A 185 -21.23 12.03 -0.79
CA ASN A 185 -20.14 11.09 -0.81
C ASN A 185 -18.84 11.80 -0.39
N VAL A 186 -18.13 11.28 0.61
CA VAL A 186 -16.85 11.82 1.10
C VAL A 186 -15.78 11.93 0.02
N PHE A 187 -15.84 11.14 -1.04
CA PHE A 187 -14.82 11.16 -2.10
C PHE A 187 -15.23 11.91 -3.37
N TYR A 188 -16.50 12.30 -3.49
CA TYR A 188 -17.04 12.90 -4.71
C TYR A 188 -18.27 13.78 -4.39
N LEU A 189 -18.06 15.07 -4.23
CA LEU A 189 -19.14 16.04 -4.44
C LEU A 189 -19.54 15.97 -5.94
N ALA A 190 -20.79 16.01 -6.40
CA ALA A 190 -22.09 16.18 -5.75
C ALA A 190 -23.14 15.32 -6.47
N SER A 191 -24.03 14.66 -5.73
CA SER A 191 -25.34 14.28 -6.26
C SER A 191 -26.32 14.28 -5.09
N GLY A 192 -27.22 15.26 -5.07
CA GLY A 192 -28.20 15.48 -4.00
C GLY A 192 -29.02 14.22 -3.69
N LYS A 193 -28.56 13.45 -2.71
CA LYS A 193 -29.27 12.31 -2.16
C LYS A 193 -29.50 12.51 -0.67
N ASP A 194 -30.70 12.12 -0.28
CA ASP A 194 -31.27 12.23 1.05
C ASP A 194 -30.71 11.13 1.96
N PHE A 195 -29.92 11.56 2.94
CA PHE A 195 -29.25 10.72 3.94
C PHE A 195 -30.20 10.16 4.99
N LYS A 196 -31.45 10.62 5.07
CA LYS A 196 -32.37 10.27 6.17
C LYS A 196 -33.10 8.93 6.01
N LYS A 197 -32.72 8.10 5.04
CA LYS A 197 -33.30 6.76 4.82
C LYS A 197 -32.28 5.70 5.21
N ASP A 198 -32.18 5.43 6.50
CA ASP A 198 -30.97 4.85 7.10
C ASP A 198 -31.21 3.47 7.73
N THR A 199 -30.89 2.40 6.98
CA THR A 199 -30.51 1.07 7.50
C THR A 199 -29.05 0.71 7.19
N ASP A 200 -28.32 1.58 6.48
CA ASP A 200 -27.07 1.25 5.78
C ASP A 200 -25.85 2.03 6.33
N VAL A 201 -25.79 2.23 7.64
CA VAL A 201 -24.63 2.82 8.33
C VAL A 201 -23.30 2.08 8.02
N LYS A 202 -23.37 0.83 7.56
CA LYS A 202 -22.21 0.04 7.09
C LYS A 202 -21.62 0.56 5.77
N ASP A 203 -22.42 1.17 4.91
CA ASP A 203 -22.07 1.60 3.55
C ASP A 203 -21.74 3.11 3.43
N LEU A 204 -21.57 3.79 4.57
CA LEU A 204 -21.22 5.22 4.65
C LEU A 204 -19.94 5.62 3.90
N SER A 205 -19.04 4.66 3.64
CA SER A 205 -17.91 4.84 2.73
C SER A 205 -17.89 3.71 1.71
N LYS A 206 -17.55 4.04 0.46
CA LYS A 206 -17.39 3.02 -0.60
C LYS A 206 -16.40 1.96 -0.13
N SER A 207 -16.70 0.70 -0.43
CA SER A 207 -15.74 -0.38 -0.23
C SER A 207 -14.46 -0.10 -1.03
N PHE A 208 -13.32 -0.56 -0.52
CA PHE A 208 -12.04 -0.40 -1.19
C PHE A 208 -12.08 -0.86 -2.66
N PHE A 209 -12.74 -1.99 -2.94
CA PHE A 209 -12.91 -2.47 -4.33
C PHE A 209 -13.65 -1.48 -5.23
N LYS A 210 -14.72 -0.84 -4.73
CA LYS A 210 -15.46 0.19 -5.50
C LYS A 210 -14.56 1.40 -5.76
N LEU A 211 -13.84 1.88 -4.76
CA LEU A 211 -12.88 2.99 -4.89
C LEU A 211 -11.77 2.67 -5.89
N LEU A 212 -11.23 1.47 -5.84
CA LEU A 212 -10.19 1.00 -6.74
C LEU A 212 -10.70 0.94 -8.20
N LYS A 213 -11.90 0.37 -8.41
CA LYS A 213 -12.51 0.24 -9.75
C LYS A 213 -12.76 1.61 -10.41
N GLU A 214 -13.05 2.63 -9.62
CA GLU A 214 -13.26 4.01 -10.10
C GLU A 214 -11.95 4.72 -10.44
N ALA A 215 -10.90 4.49 -9.64
CA ALA A 215 -9.61 5.15 -9.78
C ALA A 215 -8.79 4.55 -10.94
N MET A 216 -8.79 3.22 -11.08
CA MET A 216 -7.96 2.47 -12.03
C MET A 216 -8.03 2.96 -13.48
N PRO A 217 -9.20 3.22 -14.10
CA PRO A 217 -9.27 3.65 -15.50
C PRO A 217 -8.60 5.00 -15.78
N LYS A 218 -8.41 5.84 -14.74
CA LYS A 218 -7.88 7.19 -14.82
C LYS A 218 -6.39 7.27 -14.50
N MET A 219 -5.78 6.16 -14.08
CA MET A 219 -4.35 6.08 -13.78
C MET A 219 -3.53 5.87 -15.06
N PRO A 220 -2.29 6.42 -15.14
CA PRO A 220 -1.31 6.06 -16.17
C PRO A 220 -0.97 4.57 -16.15
N ASP A 221 -0.50 4.03 -17.27
CA ASP A 221 -0.20 2.60 -17.43
C ASP A 221 0.71 2.02 -16.35
N GLY A 222 1.85 2.66 -16.07
CA GLY A 222 2.78 2.20 -15.02
C GLY A 222 2.13 2.10 -13.63
N GLN A 223 1.32 3.09 -13.25
CA GLN A 223 0.57 3.07 -11.99
C GLN A 223 -0.50 1.97 -11.99
N ARG A 224 -1.20 1.74 -13.11
CA ARG A 224 -2.18 0.65 -13.23
C ARG A 224 -1.52 -0.72 -13.05
N GLU A 225 -0.36 -0.93 -13.67
CA GLU A 225 0.42 -2.16 -13.53
C GLU A 225 0.84 -2.42 -12.08
N MET A 226 1.34 -1.39 -11.41
CA MET A 226 1.72 -1.43 -10.00
C MET A 226 0.54 -1.83 -9.11
N VAL A 227 -0.60 -1.15 -9.28
CA VAL A 227 -1.80 -1.33 -8.47
C VAL A 227 -2.43 -2.70 -8.73
N GLY A 228 -2.47 -3.15 -9.99
CA GLY A 228 -2.98 -4.47 -10.36
C GLY A 228 -2.24 -5.61 -9.70
N GLY A 229 -0.90 -5.62 -9.82
CA GLY A 229 -0.08 -6.65 -9.18
C GLY A 229 -0.15 -6.60 -7.65
N SER A 230 -0.27 -5.41 -7.06
CA SER A 230 -0.41 -5.25 -5.61
C SER A 230 -1.79 -5.71 -5.11
N TYR A 231 -2.86 -5.46 -5.87
CA TYR A 231 -4.21 -5.90 -5.53
C TYR A 231 -4.37 -7.43 -5.56
N GLN A 232 -3.72 -8.10 -6.50
CA GLN A 232 -3.70 -9.57 -6.51
C GLN A 232 -3.13 -10.11 -5.19
N LEU A 233 -2.00 -9.57 -4.73
CA LEU A 233 -1.37 -9.96 -3.47
C LEU A 233 -2.23 -9.60 -2.26
N TYR A 234 -2.92 -8.45 -2.30
CA TYR A 234 -3.93 -8.05 -1.31
C TYR A 234 -5.04 -9.10 -1.17
N ALA A 235 -5.58 -9.56 -2.31
CA ALA A 235 -6.69 -10.52 -2.33
C ALA A 235 -6.25 -11.87 -1.73
N GLU A 236 -5.10 -12.37 -2.16
CA GLU A 236 -4.48 -13.59 -1.61
C GLU A 236 -4.23 -13.50 -0.10
N THR A 237 -3.83 -12.32 0.41
CA THR A 237 -3.58 -12.10 1.85
C THR A 237 -4.88 -12.13 2.65
N SER A 238 -5.96 -11.59 2.10
CA SER A 238 -7.26 -11.50 2.79
C SER A 238 -7.86 -12.89 3.01
N GLU A 239 -7.73 -13.81 2.05
CA GLU A 239 -8.17 -15.20 2.20
C GLU A 239 -7.41 -15.94 3.32
N VAL A 240 -6.12 -15.63 3.49
CA VAL A 240 -5.25 -16.30 4.48
C VAL A 240 -5.45 -15.78 5.90
N VAL A 241 -5.71 -14.47 6.07
CA VAL A 241 -5.97 -13.86 7.39
C VAL A 241 -7.35 -14.23 7.94
N HIS A 242 -8.34 -14.44 7.08
CA HIS A 242 -9.73 -14.77 7.48
C HIS A 242 -10.02 -16.27 7.61
N GLY A 243 -8.99 -17.12 7.71
CA GLY A 243 -9.14 -18.47 8.27
C GLY A 243 -9.78 -19.52 7.36
N TYR A 244 -9.80 -19.34 6.03
CA TYR A 244 -10.03 -20.48 5.14
C TYR A 244 -8.79 -21.37 5.13
N SER A 245 -8.84 -22.43 5.94
CA SER A 245 -7.90 -23.55 6.07
C SER A 245 -7.82 -24.39 4.78
N GLY A 246 -7.39 -23.76 3.69
CA GLY A 246 -7.16 -24.38 2.39
C GLY A 246 -6.40 -23.50 1.40
N GLY A 247 -6.17 -22.22 1.71
CA GLY A 247 -5.37 -21.34 0.86
C GLY A 247 -3.94 -21.85 0.71
N LEU A 248 -3.42 -21.79 -0.52
CA LEU A 248 -2.06 -22.18 -0.91
C LEU A 248 -1.08 -21.84 0.20
N THR A 249 -0.48 -22.86 0.81
CA THR A 249 0.76 -22.69 1.56
C THR A 249 1.71 -21.97 0.63
N PHE A 250 1.97 -20.68 0.90
CA PHE A 250 2.96 -19.91 0.16
C PHE A 250 4.29 -20.65 0.29
N ASN A 251 4.64 -21.38 -0.76
CA ASN A 251 5.79 -22.27 -0.77
C ASN A 251 6.99 -21.41 -1.19
N LEU A 252 7.33 -20.44 -0.33
CA LEU A 252 8.34 -19.43 -0.63
C LEU A 252 9.73 -20.06 -0.56
N LYS A 253 10.18 -20.59 -1.69
CA LYS A 253 11.57 -21.03 -1.80
C LYS A 253 12.54 -19.83 -1.93
N ASN A 254 12.05 -18.63 -2.29
CA ASN A 254 12.77 -17.35 -2.44
C ASN A 254 12.26 -16.32 -1.42
N TYR A 255 12.62 -16.44 -0.15
CA TYR A 255 12.09 -15.52 0.85
C TYR A 255 12.60 -14.10 0.59
N HIS A 256 13.90 -13.92 0.39
CA HIS A 256 14.47 -12.58 0.26
C HIS A 256 13.93 -11.84 -0.97
N GLN A 257 13.99 -12.48 -2.13
CA GLN A 257 13.53 -11.88 -3.38
C GLN A 257 12.03 -11.51 -3.34
N GLU A 258 11.20 -12.33 -2.70
CA GLU A 258 9.77 -12.02 -2.59
C GLU A 258 9.52 -10.86 -1.63
N ILE A 259 10.19 -10.84 -0.47
CA ILE A 259 10.05 -9.74 0.48
C ILE A 259 10.57 -8.44 -0.14
N ASP A 260 11.73 -8.46 -0.80
CA ASP A 260 12.27 -7.29 -1.49
C ASP A 260 11.32 -6.82 -2.60
N GLY A 261 10.74 -7.76 -3.35
CA GLY A 261 9.70 -7.48 -4.34
C GLY A 261 8.45 -6.83 -3.74
N LEU A 262 8.00 -7.27 -2.57
CA LEU A 262 6.86 -6.68 -1.83
C LEU A 262 7.17 -5.24 -1.40
N TYR A 263 8.34 -5.01 -0.80
CA TYR A 263 8.74 -3.68 -0.36
C TYR A 263 9.06 -2.74 -1.51
N ALA A 264 9.55 -3.25 -2.66
CA ALA A 264 9.64 -2.49 -3.90
C ALA A 264 8.27 -1.93 -4.30
N ARG A 265 7.19 -2.73 -4.20
CA ARG A 265 5.83 -2.24 -4.50
C ARG A 265 5.38 -1.19 -3.47
N VAL A 266 5.62 -1.46 -2.19
CA VAL A 266 5.32 -0.52 -1.09
C VAL A 266 5.97 0.84 -1.34
N ALA A 267 7.24 0.85 -1.75
CA ALA A 267 7.95 2.10 -1.97
C ALA A 267 7.46 2.86 -3.20
N VAL A 268 7.19 2.18 -4.31
CA VAL A 268 6.60 2.85 -5.48
C VAL A 268 5.24 3.46 -5.13
N LEU A 269 4.36 2.70 -4.49
CA LEU A 269 3.06 3.21 -4.04
C LEU A 269 3.24 4.38 -3.05
N SER A 270 4.17 4.27 -2.10
CA SER A 270 4.51 5.33 -1.15
C SER A 270 4.98 6.61 -1.85
N SER A 271 5.78 6.52 -2.90
CA SER A 271 6.20 7.69 -3.68
C SER A 271 4.99 8.41 -4.29
N SER A 272 4.07 7.65 -4.90
CA SER A 272 2.85 8.24 -5.45
C SER A 272 1.92 8.82 -4.37
N ILE A 273 1.86 8.18 -3.19
CA ILE A 273 1.14 8.74 -2.03
C ILE A 273 1.74 10.08 -1.64
N LEU A 274 3.08 10.18 -1.53
CA LEU A 274 3.76 11.43 -1.18
C LEU A 274 3.48 12.55 -2.20
N GLU A 275 3.45 12.22 -3.49
CA GLU A 275 3.01 13.15 -4.55
C GLU A 275 1.56 13.62 -4.32
N HIS A 276 0.64 12.69 -4.02
CA HIS A 276 -0.74 13.02 -3.74
C HIS A 276 -0.88 13.90 -2.49
N LEU A 277 -0.15 13.60 -1.41
CA LEU A 277 -0.15 14.38 -0.17
C LEU A 277 0.34 15.81 -0.40
N ALA A 278 1.36 16.00 -1.23
CA ALA A 278 1.84 17.32 -1.64
C ALA A 278 0.77 18.16 -2.34
N ILE A 279 -0.07 17.54 -3.18
CA ILE A 279 -1.20 18.19 -3.87
C ILE A 279 -2.37 18.44 -2.91
N ILE A 280 -2.69 17.47 -2.07
CA ILE A 280 -3.75 17.57 -1.05
C ILE A 280 -3.46 18.75 -0.12
N GLY A 281 -2.25 18.80 0.43
CA GLY A 281 -1.77 19.82 1.34
C GLY A 281 -1.34 21.13 0.68
N ASP A 282 -1.67 21.36 -0.59
CA ASP A 282 -1.41 22.63 -1.22
C ASP A 282 -2.17 23.75 -0.48
N ASN A 283 -1.44 24.80 -0.06
CA ASN A 283 -1.85 25.86 0.90
C ASN A 283 -1.88 25.48 2.39
N TYR A 284 -1.61 24.23 2.76
CA TYR A 284 -1.51 23.77 4.17
C TYR A 284 -0.08 23.44 4.60
N ILE A 285 0.79 23.09 3.66
CA ILE A 285 2.19 22.73 3.92
C ILE A 285 3.14 23.74 3.28
N SER A 286 4.00 24.37 4.07
CA SER A 286 5.10 25.22 3.57
C SER A 286 6.31 24.36 3.21
N ASN A 287 6.32 23.78 1.99
CA ASN A 287 7.44 22.93 1.59
C ASN A 287 7.69 22.77 0.08
N LYS A 288 8.00 23.88 -0.60
CA LYS A 288 8.25 23.90 -2.05
C LYS A 288 9.38 22.94 -2.48
N ASP A 289 10.49 22.93 -1.75
CA ASP A 289 11.66 22.11 -2.10
C ASP A 289 11.36 20.60 -2.01
N ILE A 290 10.50 20.17 -1.09
CA ILE A 290 10.11 18.76 -0.98
C ILE A 290 9.09 18.37 -2.02
N LYS A 291 8.16 19.25 -2.37
CA LYS A 291 7.29 19.05 -3.53
C LYS A 291 8.12 18.84 -4.79
N GLU A 292 9.15 19.65 -4.99
CA GLU A 292 10.09 19.51 -6.11
C GLU A 292 10.91 18.21 -6.03
N ALA A 293 11.42 17.84 -4.85
CA ALA A 293 12.19 16.61 -4.66
C ALA A 293 11.36 15.35 -4.93
N ILE A 294 10.10 15.32 -4.48
CA ILE A 294 9.15 14.24 -4.73
C ILE A 294 8.81 14.16 -6.22
N ASN A 295 8.47 15.29 -6.86
CA ASN A 295 8.18 15.34 -8.30
C ASN A 295 9.35 14.89 -9.19
N GLY A 296 10.59 15.03 -8.69
CA GLY A 296 11.79 14.57 -9.38
C GLY A 296 12.01 13.05 -9.35
N LEU A 297 11.25 12.31 -8.52
CA LEU A 297 11.35 10.86 -8.42
C LEU A 297 10.66 10.19 -9.61
N LYS A 298 11.42 9.59 -10.52
CA LYS A 298 10.87 8.68 -11.53
C LYS A 298 10.55 7.33 -10.88
N THR A 299 9.40 7.23 -10.21
CA THR A 299 9.00 6.07 -9.40
C THR A 299 7.71 5.41 -9.86
N VAL A 300 7.09 5.84 -10.96
CA VAL A 300 5.82 5.25 -11.44
C VAL A 300 5.94 3.79 -11.90
N ASP A 301 7.16 3.28 -12.04
CA ASP A 301 7.47 1.93 -12.50
C ASP A 301 8.28 1.15 -11.46
N PHE A 302 8.14 -0.18 -11.49
CA PHE A 302 9.04 -1.06 -10.74
C PHE A 302 10.49 -0.91 -11.19
N PRO A 303 11.47 -1.05 -10.29
CA PRO A 303 12.85 -1.25 -10.70
C PRO A 303 12.95 -2.46 -11.64
N GLN A 304 13.75 -2.34 -12.72
CA GLN A 304 13.90 -3.38 -13.75
C GLN A 304 14.30 -4.75 -13.21
N ASN A 305 14.95 -4.79 -12.05
CA ASN A 305 15.34 -6.02 -11.36
C ASN A 305 14.13 -6.87 -10.91
N TYR A 306 12.94 -6.26 -10.80
CA TYR A 306 11.70 -6.94 -10.38
C TYR A 306 10.69 -7.12 -11.52
N LEU A 307 11.10 -6.85 -12.77
CA LEU A 307 10.31 -7.07 -13.97
C LEU A 307 10.95 -8.14 -14.84
N PHE A 308 10.12 -8.91 -15.54
CA PHE A 308 10.58 -9.78 -16.60
C PHE A 308 10.13 -9.26 -17.96
N ASN A 309 11.00 -9.41 -18.94
CA ASN A 309 10.75 -9.09 -20.34
C ASN A 309 10.73 -10.35 -21.21
N MET A 310 10.18 -10.23 -22.43
CA MET A 310 10.31 -11.29 -23.42
C MET A 310 11.80 -11.55 -23.71
N GLY A 311 12.19 -12.82 -23.79
CA GLY A 311 13.57 -13.28 -23.93
C GLY A 311 14.31 -13.47 -22.61
N ASP A 312 13.77 -13.04 -21.48
CA ASP A 312 14.41 -13.27 -20.18
C ASP A 312 14.44 -14.76 -19.86
N LYS A 313 15.63 -15.26 -19.49
CA LYS A 313 15.81 -16.62 -18.97
C LYS A 313 15.40 -16.66 -17.51
N VAL A 314 14.55 -17.63 -17.19
CA VAL A 314 13.95 -17.77 -15.86
C VAL A 314 13.99 -19.21 -15.37
N LEU A 315 13.95 -19.36 -14.05
CA LEU A 315 13.56 -20.60 -13.40
C LEU A 315 12.09 -20.55 -13.02
N VAL A 316 11.31 -21.49 -13.53
CA VAL A 316 9.94 -21.76 -13.11
C VAL A 316 9.98 -22.58 -11.83
N LEU A 317 9.38 -22.06 -10.76
CA LEU A 317 9.33 -22.70 -9.44
C LEU A 317 10.73 -23.15 -8.94
N LYS A 318 11.79 -22.42 -9.33
CA LYS A 318 13.23 -22.71 -9.13
C LYS A 318 13.79 -23.98 -9.77
N GLN A 319 12.95 -24.80 -10.40
CA GLN A 319 13.37 -26.14 -10.81
C GLN A 319 13.65 -26.21 -12.30
N ILE A 320 12.83 -25.54 -13.10
CA ILE A 320 12.85 -25.75 -14.54
C ILE A 320 13.29 -24.48 -15.25
N LYS A 321 14.36 -24.60 -16.05
CA LYS A 321 14.82 -23.51 -16.92
C LYS A 321 13.83 -23.28 -18.05
N ALA A 322 13.48 -22.02 -18.24
CA ALA A 322 12.59 -21.58 -19.29
C ALA A 322 12.98 -20.18 -19.77
N GLU A 323 12.38 -19.77 -20.88
CA GLU A 323 12.50 -18.44 -21.46
C GLU A 323 11.11 -17.82 -21.52
N ILE A 324 10.99 -16.55 -21.19
CA ILE A 324 9.71 -15.83 -21.33
C ILE A 324 9.47 -15.51 -22.80
N VAL A 325 8.38 -16.04 -23.34
CA VAL A 325 8.02 -15.88 -24.76
C VAL A 325 6.86 -14.94 -24.98
N GLU A 326 6.08 -14.65 -23.93
CA GLU A 326 4.93 -13.75 -24.01
C GLU A 326 4.68 -13.11 -22.65
N VAL A 327 4.22 -11.86 -22.65
CA VAL A 327 3.75 -11.16 -21.45
C VAL A 327 2.34 -10.67 -21.71
N SER A 328 1.40 -11.13 -20.89
CA SER A 328 0.00 -10.69 -20.93
C SER A 328 -0.28 -9.77 -19.76
N THR A 329 -0.82 -8.59 -20.03
CA THR A 329 -1.24 -7.62 -19.01
C THR A 329 -2.76 -7.51 -19.02
N SER A 330 -3.40 -7.71 -17.87
CA SER A 330 -4.85 -7.53 -17.74
C SER A 330 -5.24 -6.06 -17.86
N LYS A 331 -6.53 -5.78 -18.10
CA LYS A 331 -7.10 -4.43 -18.05
C LYS A 331 -6.76 -3.67 -16.74
N TYR A 332 -6.53 -4.42 -15.67
CA TYR A 332 -6.21 -3.88 -14.35
C TYR A 332 -4.71 -3.92 -14.05
N GLY A 333 -3.84 -4.14 -15.04
CA GLY A 333 -2.40 -4.08 -14.87
C GLY A 333 -1.74 -5.35 -14.29
N CYS A 334 -2.50 -6.42 -14.07
CA CYS A 334 -1.94 -7.69 -13.59
C CYS A 334 -1.19 -8.40 -14.73
N LYS A 335 0.09 -8.71 -14.52
CA LYS A 335 0.92 -9.42 -15.52
C LYS A 335 0.94 -10.92 -15.29
N LYS A 336 0.85 -11.67 -16.39
CA LYS A 336 1.20 -13.10 -16.49
C LYS A 336 2.25 -13.27 -17.56
N TYR A 337 3.14 -14.24 -17.35
CA TYR A 337 4.27 -14.51 -18.21
C TYR A 337 4.12 -15.91 -18.79
N LYS A 338 4.13 -16.01 -20.11
CA LYS A 338 4.18 -17.28 -20.81
C LYS A 338 5.63 -17.71 -20.95
N VAL A 339 5.93 -18.95 -20.61
CA VAL A 339 7.30 -19.48 -20.65
C VAL A 339 7.40 -20.63 -21.64
N LYS A 340 8.57 -20.76 -22.27
CA LYS A 340 8.98 -21.90 -23.07
C LYS A 340 10.13 -22.61 -22.38
N TYR A 341 9.92 -23.88 -22.05
CA TYR A 341 10.93 -24.70 -21.37
C TYR A 341 12.11 -25.01 -22.28
N GLU A 342 13.34 -24.83 -21.77
CA GLU A 342 14.57 -25.02 -22.54
C GLU A 342 14.89 -26.52 -22.79
N ASN A 343 14.44 -27.42 -21.91
CA ASN A 343 14.77 -28.84 -22.03
C ASN A 343 13.63 -29.76 -21.54
N LYS A 344 12.82 -30.28 -22.47
CA LYS A 344 11.73 -31.23 -22.14
C LYS A 344 12.20 -32.67 -21.94
N GLN A 345 13.49 -32.98 -22.19
CA GLN A 345 13.95 -34.35 -22.44
C GLN A 345 14.67 -35.04 -21.26
N LYS A 346 14.92 -34.38 -20.12
CA LYS A 346 15.72 -34.97 -19.02
C LYS A 346 15.08 -35.04 -17.63
N ASP A 347 13.91 -34.43 -17.41
CA ASP A 347 13.21 -34.51 -16.12
C ASP A 347 11.89 -35.26 -16.25
N TRP A 348 11.77 -36.37 -15.54
CA TRP A 348 10.54 -37.17 -15.42
C TRP A 348 9.52 -36.46 -14.50
N SER A 349 9.05 -35.29 -14.88
CA SER A 349 7.87 -34.65 -14.28
C SER A 349 6.78 -34.54 -15.33
N TRP A 350 5.87 -35.51 -15.32
CA TRP A 350 4.77 -35.73 -16.26
C TRP A 350 3.67 -34.63 -16.32
N SER A 351 3.95 -33.31 -16.36
CA SER A 351 2.84 -32.32 -16.31
C SER A 351 3.09 -30.87 -16.76
N PHE A 352 3.99 -30.58 -17.71
CA PHE A 352 4.16 -29.20 -18.19
C PHE A 352 3.13 -28.77 -19.26
N GLU A 353 1.83 -28.85 -18.93
CA GLU A 353 0.76 -28.22 -19.72
C GLU A 353 0.59 -26.73 -19.36
N ARG A 354 1.01 -26.34 -18.15
CA ARG A 354 0.88 -24.96 -17.69
C ARG A 354 2.01 -24.11 -18.27
N GLU A 355 1.66 -23.18 -19.15
CA GLU A 355 2.63 -22.27 -19.77
C GLU A 355 2.61 -20.86 -19.15
N TRP A 356 1.57 -20.50 -18.41
CA TRP A 356 1.37 -19.15 -17.85
C TRP A 356 1.63 -19.08 -16.35
N PHE A 357 2.51 -18.18 -15.96
CA PHE A 357 3.02 -18.01 -14.59
C PHE A 357 2.89 -16.57 -14.09
N LEU A 358 2.74 -16.43 -12.78
CA LEU A 358 2.79 -15.16 -12.07
C LEU A 358 4.24 -14.79 -11.75
N LEU A 359 4.48 -13.51 -11.44
CA LEU A 359 5.82 -13.01 -11.06
C LEU A 359 6.45 -13.83 -9.92
N LYS A 360 5.68 -14.17 -8.89
CA LYS A 360 6.15 -14.94 -7.71
C LYS A 360 6.59 -16.37 -8.03
N GLU A 361 6.20 -16.90 -9.19
CA GLU A 361 6.51 -18.27 -9.61
C GLU A 361 7.76 -18.34 -10.50
N LEU A 362 8.37 -17.18 -10.78
CA LEU A 362 9.51 -17.03 -11.68
C LEU A 362 10.68 -16.40 -10.93
N SER A 363 11.90 -16.79 -11.31
CA SER A 363 13.13 -16.18 -10.82
C SER A 363 14.05 -15.94 -12.00
N LYS A 364 14.70 -14.77 -12.08
CA LYS A 364 15.71 -14.52 -13.12
C LYS A 364 16.83 -15.54 -12.97
N LEU A 365 17.20 -16.19 -14.07
CA LEU A 365 18.49 -16.84 -14.15
C LEU A 365 19.51 -15.72 -14.25
N SER A 366 20.24 -15.46 -13.16
CA SER A 366 21.42 -14.61 -13.24
C SER A 366 22.40 -15.24 -14.22
N ASP A 367 22.85 -14.46 -15.20
CA ASP A 367 24.01 -14.82 -16.00
C ASP A 367 25.17 -15.06 -15.02
N ILE A 368 25.66 -16.30 -14.98
CA ILE A 368 26.80 -16.70 -14.14
C ILE A 368 28.05 -15.95 -14.61
#